data_AF-A0A1X7DYH4-F1
#
_entry.id   AF-A0A1X7DYH4-F1
#
_cell.length_a   1.000
_cell.length_b   1.000
_cell.length_c   1.000
_cell.angle_alpha   90.00
_cell.angle_beta   90.00
_cell.angle_gamma   90.00
#
_symmetry.space_group_name_H-M   'P 1'
#
loop_
_entity.id
_entity.type
_entity.pdbx_description
1 polymer ?
#
loop_
_entity_poly.entity_id
_entity_poly.type
_entity_poly.pdbx_seq_one_letter_code
_entity_poly.pdbx_strand_id
1 'polypeptide(L)'
;MQISTPRGAAVAPNPSLTINKPSKNRSCAIDEKFEEAWRLYPKRDGGNSKKAALKAWNARIREGVSADSLIAAVKAYAAAMVAKSNVGTPYVKQAATFFGPDRHFDEYAPQAAEQGDLLSADDAPVAWWTAAGFGNQWDAINAGCTERNAGLWRDGRPTRRIPGANVEPWPQEAA
;
A
#
# COMPACT_ATOMS: atom_id res chain seq x y z
N MET A 1 21.09 -60.15 45.93
CA MET A 1 21.61 -59.36 44.78
C MET A 1 20.38 -58.75 44.10
N GLN A 2 20.05 -57.51 44.46
CA GLN A 2 20.20 -56.29 43.63
C GLN A 2 19.19 -56.25 42.47
N ILE A 3 18.00 -55.64 42.63
CA ILE A 3 17.61 -54.23 42.42
C ILE A 3 17.96 -53.59 41.06
N SER A 4 16.92 -52.95 40.49
CA SER A 4 16.91 -51.71 39.71
C SER A 4 16.74 -51.75 38.18
N THR A 5 15.46 -51.52 37.81
CA THR A 5 15.00 -50.44 36.91
C THR A 5 15.19 -50.58 35.39
N PRO A 6 14.09 -50.61 34.59
CA PRO A 6 14.15 -50.18 33.20
C PRO A 6 14.13 -48.64 33.08
N ARG A 7 15.26 -48.10 32.63
CA ARG A 7 15.48 -46.77 32.03
C ARG A 7 14.77 -46.78 30.66
N GLY A 8 14.01 -45.81 30.18
CA GLY A 8 13.60 -44.48 30.60
C GLY A 8 12.95 -43.82 29.37
N ALA A 9 12.07 -42.85 29.63
CA ALA A 9 11.59 -41.80 28.71
C ALA A 9 10.86 -42.24 27.41
N ALA A 10 9.53 -42.23 27.50
CA ALA A 10 8.66 -41.93 26.37
C ALA A 10 8.96 -40.51 25.86
N VAL A 11 9.40 -40.40 24.61
CA VAL A 11 9.32 -39.15 23.83
C VAL A 11 8.61 -39.52 22.53
N ALA A 12 7.35 -39.11 22.44
CA ALA A 12 6.60 -39.12 21.21
C ALA A 12 7.35 -38.30 20.15
N PRO A 13 7.40 -38.74 18.87
CA PRO A 13 7.74 -37.83 17.80
C PRO A 13 6.60 -36.81 17.68
N ASN A 14 6.87 -35.60 18.15
CA ASN A 14 5.95 -34.48 18.07
C ASN A 14 5.59 -34.23 16.58
N PRO A 15 4.31 -34.21 16.21
CA PRO A 15 3.89 -33.95 14.84
C PRO A 15 4.01 -32.46 14.49
N SER A 16 4.46 -32.21 13.26
CA SER A 16 4.28 -30.95 12.52
C SER A 16 4.99 -29.70 13.06
N LEU A 17 6.21 -29.48 12.56
CA LEU A 17 6.67 -28.14 12.21
C LEU A 17 6.58 -27.97 10.69
N THR A 18 5.35 -27.92 10.17
CA THR A 18 5.11 -27.26 8.89
C THR A 18 5.41 -25.79 9.08
N ILE A 19 6.58 -25.35 8.61
CA ILE A 19 6.83 -23.94 8.33
C ILE A 19 5.72 -23.49 7.35
N ASN A 20 4.72 -22.78 7.87
CA ASN A 20 3.82 -21.99 7.05
C ASN A 20 4.66 -20.90 6.39
N LYS A 21 5.18 -21.17 5.19
CA LYS A 21 5.65 -20.12 4.29
C LYS A 21 4.43 -19.25 3.94
N PRO A 22 4.43 -17.94 4.25
CA PRO A 22 3.31 -17.09 3.91
C PRO A 22 3.19 -16.99 2.38
N SER A 23 2.08 -17.54 1.87
CA SER A 23 1.36 -17.17 0.64
C SER A 23 2.22 -16.80 -0.58
N LYS A 24 2.36 -17.77 -1.48
CA LYS A 24 2.90 -17.62 -2.84
C LYS A 24 1.98 -16.84 -3.80
N ASN A 25 0.97 -16.12 -3.30
CA ASN A 25 0.02 -15.39 -4.16
C ASN A 25 0.50 -13.98 -4.50
N ARG A 26 1.23 -13.30 -3.60
CA ARG A 26 1.68 -11.93 -3.87
C ARG A 26 2.71 -11.87 -4.99
N SER A 27 3.66 -12.81 -5.03
CA SER A 27 4.67 -12.85 -6.10
C SER A 27 4.06 -13.08 -7.49
N CYS A 28 3.02 -13.91 -7.61
CA CYS A 28 2.36 -14.15 -8.90
C CYS A 28 1.58 -12.90 -9.36
N ALA A 29 0.86 -12.24 -8.46
CA ALA A 29 0.13 -11.02 -8.79
C ALA A 29 1.06 -9.84 -9.19
N ILE A 30 2.22 -9.73 -8.54
CA ILE A 30 3.22 -8.70 -8.89
C ILE A 30 3.85 -9.00 -10.26
N ASP A 31 4.11 -10.27 -10.57
CA ASP A 31 4.63 -10.68 -11.88
C ASP A 31 3.61 -10.36 -12.99
N GLU A 32 2.33 -10.69 -12.78
CA GLU A 32 1.25 -10.42 -13.74
C GLU A 32 1.07 -8.92 -14.03
N LYS A 33 1.07 -8.08 -13.00
CA LYS A 33 1.00 -6.61 -13.13
C LYS A 33 2.22 -6.05 -13.87
N PHE A 34 3.39 -6.60 -13.61
CA PHE A 34 4.60 -6.26 -14.36
C PHE A 34 4.50 -6.69 -15.83
N GLU A 35 3.92 -7.85 -16.13
CA GLU A 35 3.70 -8.29 -17.52
C GLU A 35 2.73 -7.37 -18.27
N GLU A 36 1.65 -6.93 -17.61
CA GLU A 36 0.74 -5.93 -18.15
C GLU A 36 1.50 -4.63 -18.49
N ALA A 37 2.26 -4.09 -17.54
CA ALA A 37 3.10 -2.92 -17.75
C ALA A 37 4.09 -3.14 -18.91
N TRP A 38 4.69 -4.32 -19.00
CA TRP A 38 5.67 -4.65 -20.04
C TRP A 38 5.05 -4.67 -21.43
N ARG A 39 3.82 -5.18 -21.59
CA ARG A 39 3.10 -5.21 -22.87
C ARG A 39 2.72 -3.81 -23.36
N LEU A 40 2.46 -2.90 -22.44
CA LEU A 40 2.11 -1.50 -22.73
C LEU A 40 3.34 -0.65 -23.05
N TYR A 41 4.53 -1.10 -22.65
CA TYR A 41 5.75 -0.34 -22.83
C TYR A 41 6.07 -0.18 -24.34
N PRO A 42 6.35 1.04 -24.83
CA PRO A 42 6.60 1.27 -26.24
C PRO A 42 7.84 0.49 -26.71
N LYS A 43 7.77 -0.10 -27.91
CA LYS A 43 8.87 -0.88 -28.47
C LYS A 43 10.06 0.04 -28.75
N ARG A 44 11.23 -0.38 -28.28
CA ARG A 44 12.50 0.31 -28.50
C ARG A 44 13.36 -0.45 -29.50
N ASP A 45 14.14 0.28 -30.28
CA ASP A 45 15.25 -0.28 -31.05
C ASP A 45 16.51 -0.40 -30.15
N GLY A 46 16.92 -1.65 -29.88
CA GLY A 46 18.05 -2.01 -29.01
C GLY A 46 17.66 -2.76 -27.73
N GLY A 47 18.67 -3.30 -27.02
CA GLY A 47 18.44 -4.26 -25.93
C GLY A 47 17.67 -3.71 -24.73
N ASN A 48 16.60 -4.39 -24.30
CA ASN A 48 15.82 -4.08 -23.10
C ASN A 48 15.65 -5.36 -22.26
N SER A 49 16.38 -5.45 -21.15
CA SER A 49 16.39 -6.67 -20.32
C SER A 49 15.19 -6.72 -19.37
N LYS A 50 14.18 -7.55 -19.69
CA LYS A 50 13.01 -7.82 -18.82
C LYS A 50 13.41 -8.17 -17.38
N LYS A 51 14.47 -8.95 -17.18
CA LYS A 51 15.00 -9.33 -15.86
C LYS A 51 15.47 -8.14 -15.03
N ALA A 52 16.14 -7.16 -15.65
CA ALA A 52 16.63 -5.96 -14.96
C ALA A 52 15.46 -5.04 -14.58
N ALA A 53 14.49 -4.88 -15.48
CA ALA A 53 13.26 -4.13 -15.22
C ALA A 53 12.44 -4.74 -14.08
N LEU A 54 12.28 -6.06 -14.06
CA LEU A 54 11.56 -6.77 -13.00
C LEU A 54 12.26 -6.65 -11.63
N LYS A 55 13.59 -6.64 -11.60
CA LYS A 55 14.35 -6.38 -10.36
C LYS A 55 14.07 -4.97 -9.83
N ALA A 56 14.10 -3.97 -10.72
CA ALA A 56 13.83 -2.58 -10.38
C ALA A 56 12.38 -2.37 -9.93
N TRP A 57 11.41 -2.97 -10.64
CA TRP A 57 9.99 -3.00 -10.26
C TRP A 57 9.77 -3.56 -8.85
N ASN A 58 10.33 -4.74 -8.57
CA ASN A 58 10.20 -5.36 -7.25
C ASN A 58 10.83 -4.52 -6.13
N ALA A 59 11.88 -3.74 -6.42
CA ALA A 59 12.42 -2.78 -5.46
C ALA A 59 11.39 -1.69 -5.13
N ARG A 60 10.65 -1.16 -6.13
CA ARG A 60 9.60 -0.15 -5.92
C ARG A 60 8.41 -0.69 -5.13
N ILE A 61 7.97 -1.90 -5.41
CA ILE A 61 6.90 -2.55 -4.63
C ILE A 61 7.34 -2.71 -3.16
N ARG A 62 8.61 -3.05 -2.91
CA ARG A 62 9.17 -3.13 -1.54
C ARG A 62 9.27 -1.77 -0.84
N GLU A 63 9.50 -0.71 -1.60
CA GLU A 63 9.49 0.68 -1.09
C GLU A 63 8.06 1.20 -0.80
N GLY A 64 7.01 0.46 -1.19
CA GLY A 64 5.62 0.81 -0.94
C GLY A 64 4.90 1.46 -2.14
N VAL A 65 5.54 1.52 -3.32
CA VAL A 65 4.88 2.00 -4.53
C VAL A 65 3.85 0.98 -5.01
N SER A 66 2.65 1.44 -5.36
CA SER A 66 1.61 0.55 -5.87
C SER A 66 1.92 0.08 -7.31
N ALA A 67 1.66 -1.20 -7.59
CA ALA A 67 1.84 -1.77 -8.92
C ALA A 67 0.96 -1.06 -9.98
N ASP A 68 -0.26 -0.67 -9.59
CA ASP A 68 -1.19 0.03 -10.48
C ASP A 68 -0.72 1.45 -10.82
N SER A 69 -0.11 2.18 -9.87
CA SER A 69 0.53 3.48 -10.14
C SER A 69 1.66 3.36 -11.17
N LEU A 70 2.47 2.30 -11.07
CA LEU A 70 3.54 2.04 -12.03
C LEU A 70 3.00 1.68 -13.43
N ILE A 71 1.91 0.91 -13.51
CA ILE A 71 1.22 0.63 -14.79
C ILE A 71 0.71 1.93 -15.41
N ALA A 72 0.06 2.78 -14.61
CA ALA A 72 -0.45 4.07 -15.07
C ALA A 72 0.69 4.96 -15.60
N ALA A 73 1.83 5.00 -14.90
CA ALA A 73 3.02 5.71 -15.35
C ALA A 73 3.54 5.20 -16.71
N VAL A 74 3.53 3.88 -16.93
CA VAL A 74 3.90 3.30 -18.23
C VAL A 74 2.91 3.69 -19.33
N LYS A 75 1.61 3.68 -19.06
CA LYS A 75 0.57 4.10 -20.03
C LYS A 75 0.77 5.55 -20.44
N ALA A 76 1.00 6.45 -19.47
CA ALA A 76 1.29 7.86 -19.72
C ALA A 76 2.59 8.04 -20.52
N TYR A 77 3.64 7.29 -20.17
CA TYR A 77 4.90 7.29 -20.92
C TYR A 77 4.73 6.82 -22.37
N ALA A 78 3.99 5.75 -22.60
CA ALA A 78 3.67 5.25 -23.94
C ALA A 78 2.92 6.32 -24.77
N ALA A 79 1.92 6.97 -24.18
CA ALA A 79 1.20 8.07 -24.82
C ALA A 79 2.11 9.25 -25.16
N ALA A 80 3.02 9.64 -24.26
CA ALA A 80 4.00 10.70 -24.50
C ALA A 80 4.98 10.36 -25.63
N MET A 81 5.40 9.09 -25.74
CA MET A 81 6.27 8.63 -26.82
C MET A 81 5.54 8.59 -28.18
N VAL A 82 4.26 8.20 -28.20
CA VAL A 82 3.41 8.27 -29.39
C VAL A 82 3.22 9.71 -29.83
N ALA A 83 2.88 10.62 -28.91
CA ALA A 83 2.75 12.05 -29.21
C ALA A 83 4.03 12.67 -29.77
N LYS A 84 5.19 12.24 -29.27
CA LYS A 84 6.51 12.66 -29.76
C LYS A 84 6.97 11.92 -31.01
N SER A 85 6.20 10.93 -31.51
CA SER A 85 6.59 10.05 -32.63
C SER A 85 7.97 9.41 -32.47
N ASN A 86 8.37 9.12 -31.22
CA ASN A 86 9.67 8.52 -30.87
C ASN A 86 9.57 7.00 -30.68
N VAL A 87 8.43 6.39 -31.00
CA VAL A 87 8.24 4.92 -30.90
C VAL A 87 9.16 4.22 -31.90
N GLY A 88 9.91 3.20 -31.44
CA GLY A 88 10.88 2.50 -32.29
C GLY A 88 12.21 3.23 -32.47
N THR A 89 12.45 4.33 -31.75
CA THR A 89 13.74 5.03 -31.76
C THR A 89 14.63 4.59 -30.59
N PRO A 90 15.96 4.79 -30.65
CA PRO A 90 16.84 4.56 -29.49
C PRO A 90 16.53 5.48 -28.30
N TYR A 91 15.75 6.56 -28.51
CA TYR A 91 15.37 7.55 -27.51
C TYR A 91 14.28 7.06 -26.54
N VAL A 92 13.60 5.94 -26.83
CA VAL A 92 12.72 5.30 -25.85
C VAL A 92 13.59 4.89 -24.65
N LYS A 93 13.19 5.27 -23.45
CA LYS A 93 13.96 4.96 -22.24
C LYS A 93 13.91 3.45 -21.99
N GLN A 94 14.95 2.92 -21.37
CA GLN A 94 14.96 1.51 -20.96
C GLN A 94 13.99 1.30 -19.81
N ALA A 95 13.22 0.22 -19.82
CA ALA A 95 12.30 -0.10 -18.73
C ALA A 95 13.05 -0.25 -17.39
N ALA A 96 14.26 -0.80 -17.39
CA ALA A 96 15.09 -0.93 -16.19
C ALA A 96 15.52 0.42 -15.60
N THR A 97 15.81 1.41 -16.46
CA THR A 97 16.13 2.78 -16.04
C THR A 97 14.86 3.51 -15.59
N PHE A 98 13.74 3.30 -16.29
CA PHE A 98 12.45 3.89 -15.96
C PHE A 98 11.99 3.50 -14.54
N PHE A 99 12.10 2.22 -14.17
CA PHE A 99 11.80 1.73 -12.81
C PHE A 99 13.00 1.82 -11.84
N GLY A 100 14.09 2.44 -12.28
CA GLY A 100 15.37 2.52 -11.56
C GLY A 100 15.31 3.33 -10.26
N PRO A 101 16.43 3.41 -9.51
CA PRO A 101 16.57 4.20 -8.27
C PRO A 101 16.16 5.66 -8.43
N ASP A 102 16.33 6.23 -9.62
CA ASP A 102 15.97 7.62 -9.93
C ASP A 102 14.46 7.86 -10.08
N ARG A 103 13.62 6.83 -9.94
CA ARG A 103 12.15 6.90 -9.97
C ARG A 103 11.57 7.75 -11.11
N HIS A 104 12.09 7.59 -12.32
CA HIS A 104 11.61 8.33 -13.49
C HIS A 104 10.12 8.12 -13.80
N PHE A 105 9.51 7.07 -13.28
CA PHE A 105 8.08 6.86 -13.40
C PHE A 105 7.27 7.90 -12.61
N ASP A 106 7.82 8.58 -11.60
CA ASP A 106 7.08 9.58 -10.80
C ASP A 106 6.63 10.79 -11.65
N GLU A 107 7.38 11.16 -12.70
CA GLU A 107 7.00 12.23 -13.64
C GLU A 107 5.75 11.88 -14.48
N TYR A 108 5.50 10.58 -14.68
CA TYR A 108 4.42 10.06 -15.51
C TYR A 108 3.33 9.35 -14.70
N ALA A 109 3.62 9.02 -13.44
CA ALA A 109 2.64 8.52 -12.52
C ALA A 109 1.57 9.60 -12.39
N PRO A 110 0.28 9.23 -12.41
CA PRO A 110 -0.74 10.18 -12.01
C PRO A 110 -0.34 10.60 -10.59
N GLN A 111 0.15 11.83 -10.43
CA GLN A 111 0.23 12.45 -9.13
C GLN A 111 -1.20 12.32 -8.62
N ALA A 112 -1.41 11.42 -7.65
CA ALA A 112 -2.67 11.39 -6.92
C ALA A 112 -2.87 12.83 -6.51
N ALA A 113 -3.88 13.46 -7.11
CA ALA A 113 -3.98 14.90 -7.26
C ALA A 113 -3.37 15.60 -6.06
N GLU A 114 -2.35 16.43 -6.32
CA GLU A 114 -1.97 17.45 -5.36
C GLU A 114 -3.26 18.03 -4.81
N GLN A 115 -3.40 17.93 -3.49
CA GLN A 115 -4.46 18.51 -2.72
C GLN A 115 -4.28 20.04 -2.78
N GLY A 116 -4.62 20.63 -3.91
CA GLY A 116 -5.12 21.99 -4.02
C GLY A 116 -6.62 21.85 -4.19
N ASP A 117 -7.38 21.96 -3.11
CA ASP A 117 -7.93 23.24 -2.64
C ASP A 117 -8.87 23.86 -3.69
N LEU A 118 -10.07 24.19 -3.21
CA LEU A 118 -11.16 24.85 -3.91
C LEU A 118 -12.01 23.95 -4.84
N LEU A 119 -12.89 23.12 -4.26
CA LEU A 119 -14.36 23.33 -4.29
C LEU A 119 -15.14 22.05 -3.91
N SER A 120 -15.96 22.20 -2.87
CA SER A 120 -17.10 21.37 -2.45
C SER A 120 -16.83 20.09 -1.65
N ALA A 121 -16.81 20.29 -0.32
CA ALA A 121 -16.75 19.26 0.71
C ALA A 121 -18.14 18.92 1.28
N ASP A 122 -19.13 18.59 0.44
CA ASP A 122 -20.49 18.34 0.96
C ASP A 122 -21.15 17.00 0.58
N ASP A 123 -20.53 16.10 -0.20
CA ASP A 123 -21.19 14.81 -0.51
C ASP A 123 -20.23 13.63 -0.75
N ALA A 124 -19.12 13.57 0.00
CA ALA A 124 -18.40 12.30 0.15
C ALA A 124 -19.09 11.47 1.25
N PRO A 125 -19.21 10.13 1.12
CA PRO A 125 -19.68 9.30 2.21
C PRO A 125 -18.69 9.45 3.37
N VAL A 126 -19.05 10.31 4.32
CA VAL A 126 -18.21 10.64 5.46
C VAL A 126 -17.96 9.35 6.22
N ALA A 127 -16.72 8.88 6.16
CA ALA A 127 -16.30 7.84 7.07
C ALA A 127 -16.62 8.32 8.49
N TRP A 128 -17.16 7.43 9.33
CA TRP A 128 -17.70 7.82 10.64
C TRP A 128 -16.66 8.53 11.53
N TRP A 129 -15.36 8.27 11.33
CA TRP A 129 -14.28 8.98 12.02
C TRP A 129 -14.07 10.40 11.50
N THR A 130 -14.27 10.66 10.21
CA THR A 130 -14.21 12.00 9.63
C THR A 130 -15.35 12.87 10.16
N ALA A 131 -16.56 12.30 10.27
CA ALA A 131 -17.70 12.98 10.90
C ALA A 131 -17.46 13.32 12.39
N ALA A 132 -16.61 12.55 13.07
CA ALA A 132 -16.19 12.78 14.45
C ALA A 132 -15.04 13.80 14.59
N GLY A 133 -14.48 14.30 13.48
CA GLY A 133 -13.36 15.26 13.48
C GLY A 133 -11.96 14.63 13.51
N PHE A 134 -11.84 13.34 13.16
CA PHE A 134 -10.55 12.65 13.08
C PHE A 134 -10.02 12.57 11.64
N GLY A 135 -8.71 12.79 11.48
CA GLY A 135 -8.04 12.70 10.18
C GLY A 135 -7.92 11.28 9.64
N ASN A 136 -7.98 10.25 10.49
CA ASN A 136 -7.95 8.85 10.08
C ASN A 136 -8.63 7.94 11.11
N GLN A 137 -8.92 6.69 10.71
CA GLN A 137 -9.59 5.70 11.54
C GLN A 137 -8.77 5.28 12.78
N TRP A 138 -7.43 5.30 12.69
CA TRP A 138 -6.55 4.86 13.77
C TRP A 138 -6.56 5.84 14.95
N ASP A 139 -6.48 7.14 14.68
CA ASP A 139 -6.63 8.19 15.69
C ASP A 139 -7.99 8.11 16.39
N ALA A 140 -9.07 7.87 15.63
CA ALA A 140 -10.40 7.70 16.19
C ALA A 140 -10.47 6.49 17.14
N ILE A 141 -9.99 5.32 16.71
CA ILE A 141 -9.99 4.10 17.54
C ILE A 141 -9.13 4.28 18.80
N ASN A 142 -7.96 4.89 18.68
CA ASN A 142 -7.06 5.13 19.81
C ASN A 142 -7.67 6.10 20.85
N ALA A 143 -8.47 7.06 20.39
CA ALA A 143 -9.24 7.95 21.26
C ALA A 143 -10.44 7.24 21.94
N GLY A 144 -10.85 6.05 21.45
CA GLY A 144 -12.05 5.34 21.88
C GLY A 144 -13.30 5.70 21.07
N CYS A 145 -13.13 6.36 19.94
CA CYS A 145 -14.16 6.60 18.93
C CYS A 145 -14.33 5.34 18.08
N THR A 146 -15.58 4.90 17.95
CA THR A 146 -16.01 3.73 17.18
C THR A 146 -17.21 4.13 16.35
N GLU A 147 -17.52 3.39 15.29
CA GLU A 147 -18.68 3.66 14.42
C GLU A 147 -19.99 3.84 15.21
N ARG A 148 -20.16 3.07 16.29
CA ARG A 148 -21.33 3.14 17.18
C ARG A 148 -21.44 4.43 17.99
N ASN A 149 -20.31 5.03 18.37
CA ASN A 149 -20.28 6.21 19.22
C ASN A 149 -19.83 7.47 18.47
N ALA A 150 -19.53 7.37 17.17
CA ALA A 150 -19.04 8.46 16.32
C ALA A 150 -19.89 9.73 16.40
N GLY A 151 -21.23 9.60 16.48
CA GLY A 151 -22.14 10.74 16.65
C GLY A 151 -22.02 11.48 17.98
N LEU A 152 -21.26 10.96 18.94
CA LEU A 152 -20.96 11.61 20.22
C LEU A 152 -19.63 12.37 20.20
N TRP A 153 -18.93 12.41 19.08
CA TRP A 153 -17.64 13.09 18.92
C TRP A 153 -17.76 14.32 18.01
N ARG A 154 -17.03 15.37 18.35
CA ARG A 154 -16.90 16.63 17.61
C ARG A 154 -15.44 17.06 17.69
N ASP A 155 -14.84 17.43 16.55
CA ASP A 155 -13.47 17.96 16.48
C ASP A 155 -12.42 17.07 17.21
N GLY A 156 -12.58 15.74 17.12
CA GLY A 156 -11.67 14.78 17.76
C GLY A 156 -11.84 14.64 19.28
N ARG A 157 -12.92 15.16 19.87
CA ARG A 157 -13.22 15.07 21.30
C ARG A 157 -14.65 14.56 21.56
N PRO A 158 -14.88 13.81 22.65
CA PRO A 158 -16.22 13.37 22.97
C PRO A 158 -17.04 14.53 23.58
N THR A 159 -18.32 14.59 23.28
CA THR A 159 -19.24 15.60 23.81
C THR A 159 -19.70 15.28 25.24
N ARG A 160 -19.49 14.03 25.70
CA ARG A 160 -19.79 13.54 27.05
C ARG A 160 -18.72 12.56 27.51
N ARG A 161 -18.65 12.24 28.81
CA ARG A 161 -17.81 11.13 29.31
C ARG A 161 -18.26 9.82 28.66
N ILE A 162 -17.40 9.20 27.86
CA ILE A 162 -17.61 7.88 27.26
C ILE A 162 -16.70 6.89 28.01
N PRO A 163 -17.23 5.77 28.56
CA PRO A 163 -16.41 4.73 29.18
C PRO A 163 -15.41 4.16 28.16
N GLY A 164 -14.11 4.20 28.49
CA GLY A 164 -13.05 3.72 27.60
C GLY A 164 -12.56 4.73 26.56
N ALA A 165 -13.09 5.96 26.53
CA ALA A 165 -12.48 7.03 25.76
C ALA A 165 -11.22 7.56 26.47
N ASN A 166 -10.16 7.75 25.70
CA ASN A 166 -8.86 8.22 26.18
C ASN A 166 -8.72 9.75 26.13
N VAL A 167 -9.79 10.45 25.75
CA VAL A 167 -9.83 11.91 25.57
C VAL A 167 -10.92 12.49 26.47
N GLU A 168 -10.60 13.58 27.17
CA GLU A 168 -11.58 14.27 28.01
C GLU A 168 -12.64 14.99 27.18
N PRO A 169 -13.89 15.03 27.69
CA PRO A 169 -14.97 15.69 26.96
C PRO A 169 -14.73 17.19 26.83
N TRP A 170 -15.37 17.78 25.83
CA TRP A 170 -15.30 19.23 25.60
C TRP A 170 -15.61 20.00 26.90
N PRO A 171 -14.79 21.01 27.28
CA PRO A 171 -15.09 21.83 28.44
C PRO A 171 -16.44 22.51 28.23
N GLN A 172 -17.39 22.31 29.14
CA GLN A 172 -18.56 23.17 29.22
C GLN A 172 -18.05 24.56 29.63
N GLU A 173 -17.73 25.40 28.65
CA GLU A 173 -17.60 26.83 28.89
C GLU A 173 -18.94 27.30 29.44
N ALA A 174 -18.97 27.56 30.74
CA ALA A 174 -20.09 28.12 31.45
C ALA A 174 -20.42 29.48 30.82
N ALA A 175 -21.58 29.55 30.16
CA ALA A 175 -22.27 30.80 29.86
C ALA A 175 -23.09 31.23 31.07
#